data_AF-X5IHZ2-F1
#
_entry.id   AF-X5IHZ2-F1
#
_cell.length_a   1.000
_cell.length_b   1.000
_cell.length_c   1.000
_cell.angle_alpha   90.00
_cell.angle_beta   90.00
_cell.angle_gamma   90.00
#
_symmetry.space_group_name_H-M   'P 1'
#
loop_
_entity.id
_entity.type
_entity.pdbx_description
1 polymer ?
#
loop_
_entity_poly.entity_id
_entity_poly.type
_entity_poly.pdbx_seq_one_letter_code
_entity_poly.pdbx_strand_id
1 'polypeptide(L)'
;MNHILQMLSKLLSVAKEAIDRQGLIAILTIPVNNNDEIEETAQGETVYNELIDQLRLNIPKDTDYQPNIYSYFGIKKNPNDTVLMEMMIKVFHIKRFNSELFIFKVNGWQKINGDELQGLISKMIQVLLVDYKPSLSTLKNVVDGLQKSTDVEELVENERYIGCGENMFDLNTFQVVKNSIDIFPKTRLNLSLSTNDVITDKIPPYFKQYMLQLANYDDDLQYFLFQHTAVLLTADTKYRRGLILYGGAKNGKSVYIELVKSFFYSKDIVSKPLNELEGRFDKESLIDKSLMASHEIGQSRIQEKIVNDFKKLLSVESMHVDRKGKTQVEVILDLKLIFSTNAILNFPPEHAKALERRINIIPCEYYVEKADTSLIDKLQSEKKEIFLYLMYVYQQIVKADIEYLENSRVTEITHDWLNFGYEFVSSRSVSNANQKACINLLRKLIEIKSGSRIKVSELNKVINEEIKVSSQVIKQLIQANFDTQTKLYNGYDYWIDLGWKEANKKEIHDISEKDNIISLDKNENITDDEALDEENLDFDWEDFDDE
;
A
#
# COMPACT_ATOMS: atom_id res chain seq x y z
N MET A 1 -13.19 51.14 -6.00
CA MET A 1 -12.19 51.02 -4.92
C MET A 1 -12.46 49.89 -3.91
N ASN A 2 -13.51 49.93 -3.08
CA ASN A 2 -13.68 48.97 -1.97
C ASN A 2 -13.80 47.49 -2.43
N HIS A 3 -14.38 47.23 -3.60
CA HIS A 3 -14.58 45.86 -4.10
C HIS A 3 -13.28 45.14 -4.55
N ILE A 4 -12.35 45.82 -5.23
CA ILE A 4 -11.09 45.19 -5.71
C ILE A 4 -10.16 44.91 -4.53
N LEU A 5 -10.05 45.84 -3.57
CA LEU A 5 -9.30 45.62 -2.34
C LEU A 5 -9.89 44.47 -1.51
N GLN A 6 -11.21 44.32 -1.47
CA GLN A 6 -11.86 43.15 -0.88
C GLN A 6 -11.53 41.85 -1.64
N MET A 7 -11.45 41.88 -2.97
CA MET A 7 -11.04 40.73 -3.77
C MET A 7 -9.58 40.35 -3.51
N LEU A 8 -8.68 41.33 -3.43
CA LEU A 8 -7.28 41.14 -3.09
C LEU A 8 -7.16 40.50 -1.69
N SER A 9 -7.82 41.07 -0.68
CA SER A 9 -7.83 40.51 0.67
C SER A 9 -8.31 39.06 0.71
N LYS A 10 -9.41 38.75 -0.02
CA LYS A 10 -9.93 37.37 -0.15
C LYS A 10 -8.99 36.44 -0.92
N LEU A 11 -8.29 36.94 -1.93
CA LEU A 11 -7.32 36.16 -2.69
C LEU A 11 -6.15 35.77 -1.79
N LEU A 12 -5.59 36.75 -1.08
CA LEU A 12 -4.43 36.56 -0.21
C LEU A 12 -4.76 35.74 1.04
N SER A 13 -5.99 35.80 1.57
CA SER A 13 -6.38 34.94 2.68
C SER A 13 -6.42 33.45 2.30
N VAL A 14 -6.51 33.12 1.01
CA VAL A 14 -6.66 31.73 0.53
C VAL A 14 -5.43 31.21 -0.21
N ALA A 15 -4.77 32.07 -1.00
CA ALA A 15 -3.79 31.65 -2.00
C ALA A 15 -2.53 32.53 -2.02
N LYS A 16 -2.19 33.20 -0.91
CA LYS A 16 -0.98 34.03 -0.83
C LYS A 16 0.30 33.30 -1.22
N GLU A 17 0.48 32.07 -0.75
CA GLU A 17 1.67 31.25 -1.09
C GLU A 17 1.62 30.67 -2.51
N ALA A 18 0.46 30.72 -3.18
CA ALA A 18 0.36 30.30 -4.56
C ALA A 18 0.89 31.37 -5.52
N ILE A 19 1.01 32.63 -5.08
CA ILE A 19 1.45 33.73 -5.95
C ILE A 19 2.97 33.68 -6.09
N ASP A 20 3.44 33.56 -7.32
CA ASP A 20 4.85 33.69 -7.67
C ASP A 20 5.28 35.14 -7.54
N ARG A 21 5.93 35.46 -6.42
CA ARG A 21 6.40 36.82 -6.14
C ARG A 21 7.47 37.26 -7.14
N GLN A 22 8.33 36.35 -7.60
CA GLN A 22 9.40 36.69 -8.55
C GLN A 22 8.83 36.88 -9.95
N GLY A 23 7.95 35.98 -10.38
CA GLY A 23 7.21 36.11 -11.64
C GLY A 23 6.37 37.38 -11.69
N LEU A 24 5.68 37.70 -10.59
CA LEU A 24 4.91 38.94 -10.47
C LEU A 24 5.81 40.19 -10.53
N ILE A 25 6.93 40.23 -9.78
CA ILE A 25 7.89 41.34 -9.85
C ILE A 25 8.40 41.53 -11.28
N ALA A 26 8.76 40.45 -11.98
CA ALA A 26 9.25 40.51 -13.35
C ALA A 26 8.23 41.12 -14.33
N ILE A 27 6.94 40.80 -14.15
CA ILE A 27 5.86 41.38 -14.96
C ILE A 27 5.68 42.87 -14.62
N LEU A 28 5.69 43.23 -13.34
CA LEU A 28 5.42 44.59 -12.89
C LEU A 28 6.60 45.55 -13.16
N THR A 29 7.83 45.08 -13.32
CA THR A 29 9.02 45.95 -13.42
C THR A 29 9.62 46.04 -14.82
N ILE A 30 8.99 45.46 -15.84
CA ILE A 30 9.51 45.55 -17.21
C ILE A 30 9.38 46.98 -17.74
N PRO A 31 10.38 47.51 -18.48
CA PRO A 31 10.27 48.83 -19.08
C PRO A 31 9.14 48.90 -20.10
N VAL A 32 8.32 49.94 -20.02
CA VAL A 32 7.25 50.22 -20.98
C VAL A 32 7.86 50.67 -22.31
N ASN A 33 7.69 49.86 -23.35
CA ASN A 33 7.95 50.31 -24.73
C ASN A 33 6.70 51.01 -25.24
N ASN A 34 6.67 52.34 -25.14
CA ASN A 34 5.59 53.22 -25.56
C ASN A 34 5.02 52.85 -26.94
N ASN A 35 3.75 52.45 -27.00
CA ASN A 35 2.94 52.52 -28.22
C ASN A 35 1.42 52.57 -27.97
N ASP A 36 0.94 52.18 -26.78
CA ASP A 36 -0.47 52.35 -26.39
C ASP A 36 -0.51 53.07 -25.01
N GLU A 37 -0.98 54.31 -24.98
CA GLU A 37 -1.10 55.16 -23.78
C GLU A 37 -2.20 54.62 -22.86
N ILE A 38 -1.83 53.75 -21.92
CA ILE A 38 -2.70 53.42 -20.78
C ILE A 38 -2.42 54.47 -19.71
N GLU A 39 -3.41 55.32 -19.43
CA GLU A 39 -3.31 56.31 -18.38
C GLU A 39 -3.17 55.61 -17.02
N GLU A 40 -2.15 56.00 -16.26
CA GLU A 40 -2.02 55.62 -14.86
C GLU A 40 -3.19 56.20 -14.06
N THR A 41 -3.76 55.39 -13.17
CA THR A 41 -4.92 55.78 -12.38
C THR A 41 -4.59 55.77 -10.89
N ALA A 42 -5.14 56.73 -10.14
CA ALA A 42 -5.05 56.74 -8.67
C ALA A 42 -5.66 55.46 -8.04
N GLN A 43 -6.62 54.84 -8.73
CA GLN A 43 -7.18 53.55 -8.32
C GLN A 43 -6.17 52.40 -8.50
N GLY A 44 -5.47 52.35 -9.64
CA GLY A 44 -4.41 51.38 -9.90
C GLY A 44 -3.31 51.50 -8.88
N GLU A 45 -2.78 52.71 -8.67
CA GLU A 45 -1.77 53.02 -7.65
C GLU A 45 -2.17 52.47 -6.26
N THR A 46 -3.41 52.73 -5.82
CA THR A 46 -3.91 52.24 -4.53
C THR A 46 -3.94 50.70 -4.46
N VAL A 47 -4.38 50.02 -5.53
CA VAL A 47 -4.45 48.55 -5.56
C VAL A 47 -3.07 47.92 -5.57
N TYR A 48 -2.13 48.47 -6.34
CA TYR A 48 -0.75 47.96 -6.39
C TYR A 48 0.00 48.22 -5.09
N ASN A 49 -0.18 49.38 -4.46
CA ASN A 49 0.40 49.66 -3.14
C ASN A 49 -0.03 48.60 -2.11
N GLU A 50 -1.33 48.28 -2.05
CA GLU A 50 -1.84 47.22 -1.17
C GLU A 50 -1.29 45.83 -1.54
N LEU A 51 -1.22 45.50 -2.84
CA LEU A 51 -0.67 44.22 -3.31
C LEU A 51 0.81 44.07 -2.91
N ILE A 52 1.61 45.12 -3.13
CA ILE A 52 3.03 45.20 -2.77
C ILE A 52 3.22 45.03 -1.27
N ASP A 53 2.40 45.71 -0.45
CA ASP A 53 2.48 45.62 1.00
C ASP A 53 2.14 44.22 1.52
N GLN A 54 1.03 43.66 1.06
CA GLN A 54 0.57 42.37 1.55
C GLN A 54 1.47 41.22 1.11
N LEU A 55 2.05 41.30 -0.09
CA LEU A 55 2.99 40.30 -0.62
C LEU A 55 4.45 40.59 -0.26
N ARG A 56 4.76 41.76 0.31
CA ARG A 56 6.11 42.25 0.60
C ARG A 56 7.01 42.22 -0.64
N LEU A 57 6.53 42.79 -1.73
CA LEU A 57 7.30 42.89 -2.98
C LEU A 57 8.33 44.02 -2.85
N ASN A 58 9.59 43.75 -3.18
CA ASN A 58 10.67 44.74 -3.09
C ASN A 58 10.73 45.61 -4.36
N ILE A 59 9.65 46.35 -4.66
CA ILE A 59 9.52 47.25 -5.82
C ILE A 59 8.99 48.62 -5.38
N PRO A 60 9.17 49.69 -6.19
CA PRO A 60 8.64 51.01 -5.86
C PRO A 60 7.13 51.02 -5.61
N LYS A 61 6.69 51.86 -4.67
CA LYS A 61 5.28 52.18 -4.43
C LYS A 61 4.89 53.46 -5.17
N ASP A 62 3.61 53.81 -5.09
CA ASP A 62 3.06 55.06 -5.63
C ASP A 62 3.22 55.10 -7.16
N THR A 63 3.00 53.94 -7.79
CA THR A 63 3.08 53.74 -9.24
C THR A 63 1.96 52.79 -9.67
N ASP A 64 1.26 53.15 -10.74
CA ASP A 64 0.33 52.23 -11.41
C ASP A 64 1.12 51.31 -12.36
N TYR A 65 1.19 50.03 -12.03
CA TYR A 65 1.95 49.05 -12.82
C TYR A 65 1.13 48.42 -13.96
N GLN A 66 -0.12 48.82 -14.16
CA GLN A 66 -0.95 48.28 -15.24
C GLN A 66 -0.34 48.49 -16.64
N PRO A 67 0.27 49.65 -17.00
CA PRO A 67 0.95 49.83 -18.28
C PRO A 67 2.08 48.82 -18.52
N ASN A 68 2.81 48.45 -17.46
CA ASN A 68 3.92 47.49 -17.54
C ASN A 68 3.40 46.09 -17.90
N ILE A 69 2.27 45.68 -17.31
CA ILE A 69 1.61 44.40 -17.64
C ILE A 69 1.18 44.38 -19.10
N TYR A 70 0.55 45.46 -19.59
CA TYR A 70 0.11 45.54 -20.98
C TYR A 70 1.28 45.52 -21.96
N SER A 71 2.38 46.21 -21.63
CA SER A 71 3.61 46.18 -22.43
C SER A 71 4.24 44.78 -22.43
N TYR A 72 4.33 44.13 -21.26
CA TYR A 72 4.90 42.78 -21.10
C TYR A 72 4.20 41.75 -22.00
N PHE A 73 2.86 41.76 -22.00
CA PHE A 73 2.04 40.78 -22.73
C PHE A 73 1.55 41.27 -24.11
N GLY A 74 1.96 42.47 -24.54
CA GLY A 74 1.51 43.06 -25.81
C GLY A 74 0.00 43.25 -25.91
N ILE A 75 -0.65 43.60 -24.79
CA ILE A 75 -2.10 43.82 -24.74
C ILE A 75 -2.42 45.18 -25.34
N LYS A 76 -3.22 45.22 -26.41
CA LYS A 76 -3.64 46.49 -27.05
C LYS A 76 -4.94 47.07 -26.48
N LYS A 77 -5.89 46.20 -26.14
CA LYS A 77 -7.21 46.62 -25.64
C LYS A 77 -7.67 45.71 -24.51
N ASN A 78 -8.18 44.54 -24.87
CA ASN A 78 -8.53 43.49 -23.92
C ASN A 78 -7.58 42.31 -24.12
N PRO A 79 -7.12 41.68 -23.05
CA PRO A 79 -6.34 40.45 -23.16
C PRO A 79 -7.24 39.34 -23.73
N ASN A 80 -6.65 38.52 -24.59
CA ASN A 80 -7.29 37.29 -25.06
C ASN A 80 -7.00 36.13 -24.09
N ASP A 81 -7.68 35.00 -24.30
CA ASP A 81 -7.59 33.84 -23.40
C ASP A 81 -6.14 33.31 -23.28
N THR A 82 -5.36 33.34 -24.37
CA THR A 82 -3.95 32.90 -24.38
C THR A 82 -3.07 33.78 -23.51
N VAL A 83 -3.22 35.10 -23.61
CA VAL A 83 -2.49 36.07 -22.78
C VAL A 83 -2.85 35.89 -21.30
N LEU A 84 -4.13 35.71 -21.00
CA LEU A 84 -4.57 35.47 -19.62
C LEU A 84 -3.99 34.17 -19.08
N MET A 85 -3.93 33.10 -19.87
CA MET A 85 -3.27 31.85 -19.48
C MET A 85 -1.79 32.06 -19.16
N GLU A 86 -1.03 32.67 -20.09
CA GLU A 86 0.39 32.92 -19.89
C GLU A 86 0.64 33.77 -18.63
N MET A 87 -0.18 34.80 -18.43
CA MET A 87 -0.15 35.61 -17.23
C MET A 87 -0.38 34.77 -15.96
N MET A 88 -1.38 33.87 -15.95
CA MET A 88 -1.63 33.03 -14.78
C MET A 88 -0.51 32.01 -14.51
N ILE A 89 0.15 31.48 -15.54
CA ILE A 89 1.32 30.59 -15.37
C ILE A 89 2.49 31.34 -14.73
N LYS A 90 2.73 32.60 -15.10
CA LYS A 90 3.82 33.41 -14.55
C LYS A 90 3.51 34.01 -13.17
N VAL A 91 2.22 34.18 -12.84
CA VAL A 91 1.79 34.84 -11.60
C VAL A 91 1.51 33.85 -10.49
N PHE A 92 1.16 32.60 -10.82
CA PHE A 92 0.91 31.57 -9.84
C PHE A 92 1.92 30.42 -9.99
N HIS A 93 2.34 29.88 -8.86
CA HIS A 93 2.97 28.59 -8.75
C HIS A 93 1.94 27.49 -9.05
N ILE A 94 1.71 27.24 -10.35
CA ILE A 94 0.84 26.19 -10.88
C ILE A 94 1.73 25.16 -11.55
N LYS A 95 1.58 23.90 -11.15
CA LYS A 95 2.24 22.76 -11.78
C LYS A 95 1.25 21.64 -12.02
N ARG A 96 1.60 20.70 -12.90
CA ARG A 96 0.79 19.53 -13.21
C ARG A 96 1.36 18.29 -12.54
N PHE A 97 0.48 17.38 -12.13
CA PHE A 97 0.85 16.02 -11.72
C PHE A 97 -0.30 15.08 -12.07
N ASN A 98 -0.02 13.94 -12.70
CA ASN A 98 -1.02 12.96 -13.15
C ASN A 98 -2.20 13.57 -13.93
N SER A 99 -1.91 14.48 -14.87
CA SER A 99 -2.93 15.19 -15.66
C SER A 99 -3.86 16.12 -14.84
N GLU A 100 -3.50 16.47 -13.61
CA GLU A 100 -4.26 17.33 -12.71
C GLU A 100 -3.42 18.53 -12.28
N LEU A 101 -4.06 19.67 -12.03
CA LEU A 101 -3.36 20.90 -11.63
C LEU A 101 -3.19 20.98 -10.11
N PHE A 102 -2.03 21.48 -9.71
CA PHE A 102 -1.64 21.72 -8.33
C PHE A 102 -1.20 23.16 -8.17
N ILE A 103 -1.54 23.74 -7.01
CA ILE A 103 -1.01 25.05 -6.60
C ILE A 103 -0.29 24.93 -5.27
N PHE A 104 0.72 25.77 -5.07
CA PHE A 104 1.42 25.83 -3.79
C PHE A 104 0.58 26.59 -2.76
N LYS A 105 0.39 26.01 -1.57
CA LYS A 105 -0.29 26.62 -0.42
C LYS A 105 0.62 26.53 0.80
N VAL A 106 0.18 27.08 1.93
CA VAL A 106 0.90 26.97 3.22
C VAL A 106 1.17 25.51 3.60
N ASN A 107 0.26 24.59 3.25
CA ASN A 107 0.38 23.15 3.43
C ASN A 107 1.09 22.43 2.26
N GLY A 108 1.92 23.15 1.50
CA GLY A 108 2.62 22.63 0.32
C GLY A 108 1.75 22.56 -0.93
N TRP A 109 2.17 21.76 -1.91
CA TRP A 109 1.45 21.54 -3.17
C TRP A 109 0.12 20.81 -2.94
N GLN A 110 -0.97 21.41 -3.41
CA GLN A 110 -2.32 20.88 -3.26
C GLN A 110 -3.04 20.81 -4.62
N LYS A 111 -3.70 19.68 -4.89
CA LYS A 111 -4.60 19.54 -6.03
C LYS A 111 -5.67 20.61 -5.95
N ILE A 112 -5.91 21.30 -7.06
CA ILE A 112 -6.96 22.30 -7.18
C ILE A 112 -8.00 21.83 -8.20
N ASN A 113 -9.29 22.03 -7.91
CA ASN A 113 -10.34 21.76 -8.87
C ASN A 113 -10.61 22.98 -9.77
N GLY A 114 -11.28 22.76 -10.90
CA GLY A 114 -11.53 23.81 -11.89
C GLY A 114 -12.29 25.02 -11.34
N ASP A 115 -13.31 24.81 -10.49
CA ASP A 115 -14.11 25.91 -9.92
C ASP A 115 -13.30 26.77 -8.95
N GLU A 116 -12.50 26.15 -8.09
CA GLU A 116 -11.59 26.85 -7.17
C GLU A 116 -10.55 27.65 -7.96
N LEU A 117 -9.91 27.02 -8.97
CA LEU A 117 -8.93 27.68 -9.83
C LEU A 117 -9.55 28.86 -10.59
N GLN A 118 -10.74 28.68 -11.17
CA GLN A 118 -11.50 29.74 -11.83
C GLN A 118 -11.74 30.93 -10.88
N GLY A 119 -12.09 30.63 -9.63
CA GLY A 119 -12.30 31.62 -8.59
C GLY A 119 -11.04 32.39 -8.20
N LEU A 120 -9.87 31.76 -8.20
CA LEU A 120 -8.57 32.42 -7.94
C LEU A 120 -8.15 33.29 -9.12
N ILE A 121 -8.18 32.72 -10.34
CA ILE A 121 -7.84 33.39 -11.59
C ILE A 121 -8.70 34.64 -11.78
N SER A 122 -10.02 34.55 -11.56
CA SER A 122 -10.92 35.70 -11.70
C SER A 122 -10.56 36.86 -10.77
N LYS A 123 -10.16 36.57 -9.52
CA LYS A 123 -9.74 37.61 -8.57
C LYS A 123 -8.40 38.20 -8.98
N MET A 124 -7.43 37.37 -9.37
CA MET A 124 -6.11 37.84 -9.74
C MET A 124 -6.14 38.71 -11.00
N ILE A 125 -6.90 38.31 -12.02
CA ILE A 125 -7.10 39.12 -13.23
C ILE A 125 -7.67 40.50 -12.89
N GLN A 126 -8.69 40.58 -12.02
CA GLN A 126 -9.29 41.87 -11.62
C GLN A 126 -8.38 42.72 -10.73
N VAL A 127 -7.43 42.11 -10.02
CA VAL A 127 -6.40 42.83 -9.25
C VAL A 127 -5.33 43.40 -10.18
N LEU A 128 -4.87 42.61 -11.16
CA LEU A 128 -3.82 42.99 -12.10
C LEU A 128 -4.32 43.90 -13.24
N LEU A 129 -5.58 43.77 -13.64
CA LEU A 129 -6.18 44.54 -14.72
C LEU A 129 -7.44 45.22 -14.18
N VAL A 130 -7.24 46.36 -13.52
CA VAL A 130 -8.24 47.03 -12.66
C VAL A 130 -9.54 47.35 -13.42
N ASP A 131 -9.45 47.62 -14.72
CA ASP A 131 -10.59 47.96 -15.58
C ASP A 131 -11.11 46.78 -16.41
N TYR A 132 -10.55 45.58 -16.23
CA TYR A 132 -10.92 44.39 -16.99
C TYR A 132 -11.62 43.35 -16.11
N LYS A 133 -12.87 43.04 -16.48
CA LYS A 133 -13.66 41.97 -15.88
C LYS A 133 -13.82 40.81 -16.86
N PRO A 134 -13.15 39.66 -16.64
CA PRO A 134 -13.28 38.53 -17.55
C PRO A 134 -14.70 37.93 -17.51
N SER A 135 -15.18 37.50 -18.67
CA SER A 135 -16.45 36.78 -18.78
C SER A 135 -16.32 35.36 -18.20
N LEU A 136 -17.44 34.71 -17.87
CA LEU A 136 -17.42 33.31 -17.42
C LEU A 136 -16.88 32.36 -18.48
N SER A 137 -17.14 32.60 -19.76
CA SER A 137 -16.58 31.80 -20.86
C SER A 137 -15.07 31.95 -20.97
N THR A 138 -14.56 33.19 -20.86
CA THR A 138 -13.11 33.46 -20.84
C THR A 138 -12.44 32.72 -19.69
N LEU A 139 -13.00 32.79 -18.48
CA LEU A 139 -12.43 32.09 -17.32
C LEU A 139 -12.39 30.57 -17.51
N LYS A 140 -13.45 29.98 -18.08
CA LYS A 140 -13.47 28.54 -18.41
C LYS A 140 -12.41 28.18 -19.43
N ASN A 141 -12.28 28.96 -20.51
CA ASN A 141 -11.28 28.74 -21.54
C ASN A 141 -9.85 28.82 -20.97
N VAL A 142 -9.58 29.77 -20.06
CA VAL A 142 -8.29 29.88 -19.39
C VAL A 142 -8.01 28.65 -18.53
N VAL A 143 -8.97 28.19 -17.71
CA VAL A 143 -8.80 26.99 -16.88
C VAL A 143 -8.59 25.74 -17.73
N ASP A 144 -9.42 25.54 -18.75
CA ASP A 144 -9.31 24.41 -19.69
C ASP A 144 -7.99 24.43 -20.46
N GLY A 145 -7.52 25.62 -20.80
CA GLY A 145 -6.25 25.83 -21.46
C GLY A 145 -5.07 25.53 -20.54
N LEU A 146 -5.08 25.98 -19.28
CA LEU A 146 -4.05 25.63 -18.28
C LEU A 146 -3.96 24.10 -18.08
N GLN A 147 -5.11 23.43 -18.07
CA GLN A 147 -5.16 21.97 -17.93
C GLN A 147 -4.40 21.25 -19.06
N LYS A 148 -4.36 21.84 -20.26
CA LYS A 148 -3.80 21.24 -21.49
C LYS A 148 -2.47 21.85 -21.94
N SER A 149 -2.07 22.99 -21.36
CA SER A 149 -0.89 23.73 -21.82
C SER A 149 0.41 22.96 -21.57
N THR A 150 1.32 22.98 -22.53
CA THR A 150 2.66 22.38 -22.34
C THR A 150 3.60 23.28 -21.54
N ASP A 151 3.24 24.55 -21.35
CA ASP A 151 4.02 25.52 -20.57
C ASP A 151 3.84 25.34 -19.05
N VAL A 152 2.83 24.59 -18.62
CA VAL A 152 2.66 24.25 -17.19
C VAL A 152 3.63 23.12 -16.86
N GLU A 153 4.61 23.43 -16.01
CA GLU A 153 5.63 22.46 -15.56
C GLU A 153 5.01 21.27 -14.81
N GLU A 154 5.62 20.09 -14.96
CA GLU A 154 5.25 18.90 -14.20
C GLU A 154 5.94 18.86 -12.83
N LEU A 155 5.22 18.45 -11.80
CA LEU A 155 5.78 18.12 -10.50
C LEU A 155 6.48 16.77 -10.57
N VAL A 156 7.60 16.69 -9.86
CA VAL A 156 8.34 15.44 -9.66
C VAL A 156 8.23 15.06 -8.19
N GLU A 157 7.70 13.87 -7.92
CA GLU A 157 7.58 13.37 -6.56
C GLU A 157 8.95 13.16 -5.92
N ASN A 158 9.01 13.47 -4.63
CA ASN A 158 10.20 13.31 -3.80
C ASN A 158 9.92 12.32 -2.68
N GLU A 159 10.70 11.22 -2.65
CA GLU A 159 10.51 10.11 -1.70
C GLU A 159 11.14 10.37 -0.33
N ARG A 160 12.06 11.33 -0.23
CA ARG A 160 12.78 11.68 1.01
C ARG A 160 11.90 12.44 2.00
N TYR A 161 10.94 13.21 1.51
CA TYR A 161 10.11 14.05 2.37
C TYR A 161 8.72 13.46 2.54
N ILE A 162 8.17 13.60 3.76
CA ILE A 162 6.76 13.35 4.06
C ILE A 162 6.09 14.70 4.33
N GLY A 163 5.03 15.02 3.60
CA GLY A 163 4.23 16.21 3.88
C GLY A 163 3.42 16.05 5.17
N CYS A 164 3.51 17.00 6.09
CA CYS A 164 2.84 17.01 7.39
C CYS A 164 2.21 18.38 7.69
N GLY A 165 1.19 18.75 6.91
CA GLY A 165 0.52 20.05 7.03
C GLY A 165 1.43 21.17 6.53
N GLU A 166 1.68 22.18 7.36
CA GLU A 166 2.51 23.36 7.04
C GLU A 166 4.02 23.05 6.95
N ASN A 167 4.42 21.86 7.37
CA ASN A 167 5.80 21.41 7.40
C ASN A 167 5.95 20.05 6.70
N MET A 168 7.19 19.63 6.53
CA MET A 168 7.58 18.32 6.02
C MET A 168 8.50 17.62 7.02
N PHE A 169 8.47 16.30 7.05
CA PHE A 169 9.44 15.48 7.76
C PHE A 169 10.51 14.97 6.78
N ASP A 170 11.78 15.21 7.07
CA ASP A 170 12.93 14.78 6.25
C ASP A 170 13.41 13.40 6.71
N LEU A 171 13.28 12.38 5.85
CA LEU A 171 13.67 10.99 6.16
C LEU A 171 15.19 10.76 6.18
N ASN A 172 16.00 11.72 5.74
CA ASN A 172 17.47 11.60 5.85
C ASN A 172 17.97 12.19 7.17
N THR A 173 17.48 13.37 7.55
CA THR A 173 17.92 14.05 8.79
C THR A 173 17.06 13.72 10.00
N PHE A 174 15.87 13.15 9.78
CA PHE A 174 14.84 12.88 10.80
C PHE A 174 14.40 14.15 11.55
N GLN A 175 14.31 15.26 10.83
CA GLN A 175 13.91 16.57 11.35
C GLN A 175 12.70 17.11 10.60
N VAL A 176 11.94 17.98 11.29
CA VAL A 176 10.83 18.70 10.69
C VAL A 176 11.35 19.99 10.05
N VAL A 177 11.08 20.16 8.77
CA VAL A 177 11.48 21.32 7.96
C VAL A 177 10.24 22.02 7.39
N LYS A 178 10.35 23.30 7.04
CA LYS A 178 9.23 24.01 6.39
C LYS A 178 8.96 23.45 4.99
N ASN A 179 7.70 23.55 4.55
CA ASN A 179 7.36 23.30 3.15
C ASN A 179 8.23 24.16 2.21
N SER A 180 8.58 23.59 1.06
CA SER A 180 9.33 24.26 0.00
C SER A 180 8.60 24.07 -1.33
N ILE A 181 8.62 25.10 -2.16
CA ILE A 181 8.06 25.05 -3.51
C ILE A 181 8.80 24.04 -4.40
N ASP A 182 10.08 23.81 -4.14
CA ASP A 182 10.92 22.90 -4.93
C ASP A 182 10.67 21.43 -4.62
N ILE A 183 9.90 21.14 -3.56
CA ILE A 183 9.71 19.78 -3.06
C ILE A 183 8.23 19.42 -3.18
N PHE A 184 7.96 18.32 -3.89
CA PHE A 184 6.66 17.68 -3.90
C PHE A 184 6.74 16.33 -3.20
N PRO A 185 6.42 16.24 -1.89
CA PRO A 185 6.53 14.99 -1.14
C PRO A 185 5.64 13.90 -1.76
N LYS A 186 6.19 12.72 -2.04
CA LYS A 186 5.43 11.57 -2.53
C LYS A 186 4.37 11.12 -1.53
N THR A 187 4.77 11.02 -0.25
CA THR A 187 3.84 10.73 0.84
C THR A 187 3.41 12.02 1.53
N ARG A 188 2.10 12.21 1.68
CA ARG A 188 1.49 13.38 2.32
C ARG A 188 0.47 12.88 3.33
N LEU A 189 0.69 13.20 4.60
CA LEU A 189 -0.11 12.71 5.71
C LEU A 189 -1.00 13.82 6.27
N ASN A 190 -2.19 13.43 6.73
CA ASN A 190 -3.10 14.25 7.51
C ASN A 190 -2.60 14.40 8.96
N LEU A 191 -1.43 15.00 9.12
CA LEU A 191 -0.75 15.21 10.39
C LEU A 191 -0.10 16.60 10.34
N SER A 192 -0.13 17.35 11.44
CA SER A 192 0.60 18.61 11.57
C SER A 192 1.78 18.43 12.52
N LEU A 193 2.96 18.85 12.07
CA LEU A 193 4.18 18.88 12.88
C LEU A 193 4.69 20.31 13.01
N SER A 194 5.35 20.59 14.12
CA SER A 194 6.13 21.80 14.37
C SER A 194 7.60 21.54 14.10
N THR A 195 8.35 22.58 13.70
CA THR A 195 9.81 22.49 13.50
C THR A 195 10.59 22.10 14.75
N ASN A 196 9.96 22.20 15.93
CA ASN A 196 10.56 21.81 17.21
C ASN A 196 10.21 20.36 17.61
N ASP A 197 9.30 19.69 16.89
CA ASP A 197 8.99 18.29 17.16
C ASP A 197 10.20 17.42 16.75
N VAL A 198 10.52 16.44 17.60
CA VAL A 198 11.64 15.52 17.41
C VAL A 198 11.17 14.08 17.58
N ILE A 199 11.82 13.16 16.87
CA ILE A 199 11.56 11.73 17.04
C ILE A 199 11.86 11.29 18.49
N THR A 200 11.18 10.25 18.95
CA THR A 200 11.26 9.78 20.34
C THR A 200 11.28 8.25 20.38
N ASP A 201 12.08 7.69 21.27
CA ASP A 201 12.09 6.25 21.57
C ASP A 201 10.95 5.82 22.50
N LYS A 202 10.25 6.79 23.10
CA LYS A 202 9.11 6.54 23.99
C LYS A 202 7.86 6.20 23.20
N ILE A 203 7.33 5.01 23.43
CA ILE A 203 6.04 4.56 22.90
C ILE A 203 4.90 5.29 23.65
N PRO A 204 3.97 5.97 22.94
CA PRO A 204 2.78 6.55 23.57
C PRO A 204 1.95 5.49 24.31
N PRO A 205 1.44 5.77 25.52
CA PRO A 205 0.88 4.74 26.40
C PRO A 205 -0.36 4.04 25.86
N TYR A 206 -1.32 4.77 25.25
CA TYR A 206 -2.51 4.12 24.69
C TYR A 206 -2.14 3.30 23.46
N PHE A 207 -1.27 3.84 22.60
CA PHE A 207 -0.73 3.10 21.45
C PHE A 207 0.03 1.83 21.88
N LYS A 208 0.89 1.92 22.90
CA LYS A 208 1.64 0.78 23.45
C LYS A 208 0.69 -0.32 23.90
N GLN A 209 -0.28 0.02 24.75
CA GLN A 209 -1.23 -0.94 25.29
C GLN A 209 -2.07 -1.59 24.19
N TYR A 210 -2.56 -0.79 23.24
CA TYR A 210 -3.33 -1.28 22.11
C TYR A 210 -2.54 -2.25 21.24
N MET A 211 -1.31 -1.89 20.87
CA MET A 211 -0.47 -2.73 20.00
C MET A 211 -0.01 -4.00 20.70
N LEU A 212 0.19 -3.96 22.02
CA LEU A 212 0.49 -5.15 22.82
C LEU A 212 -0.70 -6.13 22.82
N GLN A 213 -1.92 -5.62 22.95
CA GLN A 213 -3.13 -6.44 22.83
C GLN A 213 -3.31 -7.00 21.42
N LEU A 214 -3.11 -6.18 20.38
CA LEU A 214 -3.19 -6.62 19.00
C LEU A 214 -2.19 -7.75 18.70
N ALA A 215 -0.99 -7.66 19.28
CA ALA A 215 0.07 -8.67 19.19
C ALA A 215 -0.11 -9.85 20.16
N ASN A 216 -1.23 -9.94 20.90
CA ASN A 216 -1.45 -10.99 21.89
C ASN A 216 -0.33 -11.11 22.95
N TYR A 217 0.18 -9.95 23.42
CA TYR A 217 1.27 -9.82 24.40
C TYR A 217 2.60 -10.44 23.96
N ASP A 218 2.80 -10.58 22.65
CA ASP A 218 4.07 -10.94 22.02
C ASP A 218 4.84 -9.65 21.67
N ASP A 219 5.92 -9.39 22.41
CA ASP A 219 6.73 -8.17 22.24
C ASP A 219 7.43 -8.13 20.88
N ASP A 220 7.83 -9.29 20.33
CA ASP A 220 8.49 -9.37 19.02
C ASP A 220 7.49 -9.06 17.89
N LEU A 221 6.28 -9.61 17.98
CA LEU A 221 5.20 -9.28 17.05
C LEU A 221 4.76 -7.82 17.20
N GLN A 222 4.73 -7.28 18.43
CA GLN A 222 4.43 -5.86 18.67
C GLN A 222 5.45 -4.97 17.96
N TYR A 223 6.74 -5.27 18.11
CA TYR A 223 7.79 -4.51 17.46
C TYR A 223 7.74 -4.63 15.93
N PHE A 224 7.50 -5.83 15.41
CA PHE A 224 7.29 -6.08 13.99
C PHE A 224 6.13 -5.25 13.41
N LEU A 225 5.03 -5.13 14.15
CA LEU A 225 3.90 -4.28 13.78
C LEU A 225 4.27 -2.78 13.77
N PHE A 226 5.08 -2.31 14.73
CA PHE A 226 5.61 -0.94 14.68
C PHE A 226 6.46 -0.71 13.44
N GLN A 227 7.35 -1.65 13.09
CA GLN A 227 8.20 -1.53 11.91
C GLN A 227 7.37 -1.43 10.62
N HIS A 228 6.39 -2.31 10.44
CA HIS A 228 5.52 -2.27 9.28
C HIS A 228 4.63 -1.03 9.24
N THR A 229 4.10 -0.60 10.38
CA THR A 229 3.32 0.65 10.46
C THR A 229 4.19 1.86 10.08
N ALA A 230 5.45 1.89 10.54
CA ALA A 230 6.38 2.96 10.21
C ALA A 230 6.67 3.04 8.71
N VAL A 231 6.98 1.90 8.07
CA VAL A 231 7.21 1.81 6.62
C VAL A 231 5.97 2.26 5.84
N LEU A 232 4.77 1.87 6.28
CA LEU A 232 3.50 2.30 5.69
C LEU A 232 3.26 3.81 5.79
N LEU A 233 4.03 4.59 6.55
CA LEU A 233 3.92 6.05 6.57
C LEU A 233 4.94 6.74 5.68
N THR A 234 5.76 5.98 4.95
CA THR A 234 6.81 6.49 4.05
C THR A 234 6.53 6.15 2.58
N ALA A 235 7.42 6.61 1.69
CA ALA A 235 7.47 6.20 0.29
C ALA A 235 8.27 4.91 0.06
N ASP A 236 8.91 4.35 1.10
CA ASP A 236 9.79 3.19 0.98
C ASP A 236 9.01 1.95 0.51
N THR A 237 9.48 1.34 -0.57
CA THR A 237 8.93 0.12 -1.16
C THR A 237 9.75 -1.12 -0.82
N LYS A 238 11.02 -0.99 -0.38
CA LYS A 238 11.94 -2.10 -0.06
C LYS A 238 11.35 -2.98 1.04
N TYR A 239 10.93 -2.36 2.14
CA TYR A 239 10.39 -3.05 3.32
C TYR A 239 8.88 -3.22 3.30
N ARG A 240 8.20 -2.59 2.35
CA ARG A 240 6.74 -2.53 2.34
C ARG A 240 6.15 -3.87 1.95
N ARG A 241 5.15 -4.30 2.71
CA ARG A 241 4.37 -5.51 2.48
C ARG A 241 2.89 -5.18 2.58
N GLY A 242 2.06 -5.91 1.84
CA GLY A 242 0.62 -5.91 2.06
C GLY A 242 0.32 -6.60 3.39
N LEU A 243 -0.44 -5.95 4.26
CA LEU A 243 -0.78 -6.53 5.57
C LEU A 243 -2.17 -7.15 5.50
N ILE A 244 -2.28 -8.40 5.96
CA ILE A 244 -3.56 -9.09 6.13
C ILE A 244 -3.68 -9.46 7.61
N LEU A 245 -4.53 -8.73 8.33
CA LEU A 245 -4.84 -9.00 9.73
C LEU A 245 -5.84 -10.16 9.82
N TYR A 246 -5.46 -11.24 10.47
CA TYR A 246 -6.25 -12.47 10.56
C TYR A 246 -6.59 -12.83 12.01
N GLY A 247 -7.86 -13.15 12.27
CA GLY A 247 -8.30 -13.72 13.56
C GLY A 247 -9.79 -13.53 13.77
N GLY A 248 -10.33 -14.01 14.89
CA GLY A 248 -11.77 -13.94 15.21
C GLY A 248 -12.34 -12.51 15.35
N ALA A 249 -13.58 -12.37 15.78
CA ALA A 249 -14.15 -11.05 16.08
C ALA A 249 -13.58 -10.47 17.38
N LYS A 250 -13.65 -9.14 17.55
CA LYS A 250 -13.30 -8.41 18.79
C LYS A 250 -11.83 -8.54 19.23
N ASN A 251 -10.91 -8.44 18.28
CA ASN A 251 -9.45 -8.52 18.50
C ASN A 251 -8.69 -7.24 18.14
N GLY A 252 -9.40 -6.13 17.88
CA GLY A 252 -8.76 -4.85 17.60
C GLY A 252 -8.29 -4.63 16.16
N LYS A 253 -8.48 -5.59 15.23
CA LYS A 253 -8.08 -5.43 13.80
C LYS A 253 -8.64 -4.16 13.14
N SER A 254 -9.94 -3.90 13.33
CA SER A 254 -10.59 -2.72 12.76
C SER A 254 -10.02 -1.41 13.34
N VAL A 255 -9.62 -1.41 14.62
CA VAL A 255 -8.98 -0.25 15.24
C VAL A 255 -7.62 0.03 14.59
N TYR A 256 -6.87 -0.99 14.17
CA TYR A 256 -5.57 -0.83 13.52
C TYR A 256 -5.74 -0.17 12.17
N ILE A 257 -6.71 -0.65 11.40
CA ILE A 257 -7.04 -0.10 10.09
C ILE A 257 -7.46 1.37 10.22
N GLU A 258 -8.31 1.71 11.21
CA GLU A 258 -8.72 3.10 11.44
C GLU A 258 -7.57 3.99 11.94
N LEU A 259 -6.67 3.45 12.77
CA LEU A 259 -5.44 4.14 13.17
C LEU A 259 -4.58 4.49 11.96
N VAL A 260 -4.28 3.51 11.09
CA VAL A 260 -3.46 3.77 9.89
C VAL A 260 -4.16 4.73 8.95
N LYS A 261 -5.46 4.51 8.66
CA LYS A 261 -6.27 5.42 7.83
C LYS A 261 -6.24 6.85 8.35
N SER A 262 -6.20 7.05 9.66
CA SER A 262 -6.20 8.39 10.22
C SER A 262 -5.00 9.22 9.78
N PHE A 263 -3.84 8.62 9.50
CA PHE A 263 -2.66 9.33 9.00
C PHE A 263 -2.81 9.85 7.58
N PHE A 264 -3.76 9.37 6.79
CA PHE A 264 -3.96 9.78 5.41
C PHE A 264 -5.15 10.74 5.29
N TYR A 265 -5.17 11.58 4.26
CA TYR A 265 -6.37 12.35 3.95
C TYR A 265 -7.44 11.43 3.39
N SER A 266 -8.71 11.65 3.74
CA SER A 266 -9.84 10.82 3.28
C SER A 266 -9.90 10.67 1.76
N LYS A 267 -9.50 11.71 1.02
CA LYS A 267 -9.41 11.71 -0.45
C LYS A 267 -8.35 10.76 -1.02
N ASP A 268 -7.34 10.38 -0.24
CA ASP A 268 -6.22 9.53 -0.63
C ASP A 268 -6.44 8.05 -0.24
N ILE A 269 -7.58 7.76 0.40
CA ILE A 269 -7.95 6.42 0.89
C ILE A 269 -9.03 5.82 -0.01
N VAL A 270 -8.92 4.52 -0.27
CA VAL A 270 -9.99 3.71 -0.85
C VAL A 270 -10.28 2.53 0.07
N SER A 271 -11.56 2.36 0.42
CA SER A 271 -12.02 1.24 1.24
C SER A 271 -12.74 0.23 0.38
N LYS A 272 -11.94 -0.59 -0.31
CA LYS A 272 -12.41 -1.68 -1.17
C LYS A 272 -11.78 -3.01 -0.72
N PRO A 273 -12.56 -4.09 -0.61
CA PRO A 273 -12.03 -5.44 -0.40
C PRO A 273 -11.28 -5.93 -1.66
N LEU A 274 -10.45 -6.95 -1.50
CA LEU A 274 -9.56 -7.42 -2.57
C LEU A 274 -10.35 -8.03 -3.76
N ASN A 275 -11.49 -8.67 -3.49
CA ASN A 275 -12.36 -9.24 -4.52
C ASN A 275 -13.05 -8.19 -5.41
N GLU A 276 -13.21 -6.95 -4.93
CA GLU A 276 -13.74 -5.85 -5.73
C GLU A 276 -12.74 -5.31 -6.76
N LEU A 277 -11.56 -5.92 -6.93
CA LEU A 277 -10.66 -5.62 -8.04
C LEU A 277 -11.05 -6.33 -9.36
N GLU A 278 -12.01 -7.25 -9.32
CA GLU A 278 -12.35 -8.11 -10.45
C GLU A 278 -13.07 -7.38 -11.60
N GLY A 279 -13.91 -6.40 -11.28
CA GLY A 279 -14.77 -5.73 -12.23
C GLY A 279 -14.03 -4.75 -13.13
N ARG A 280 -14.65 -4.48 -14.29
CA ARG A 280 -14.01 -3.77 -15.40
C ARG A 280 -13.48 -2.38 -15.01
N PHE A 281 -14.28 -1.61 -14.28
CA PHE A 281 -13.97 -0.21 -13.93
C PHE A 281 -13.52 -0.05 -12.49
N ASP A 282 -13.37 -1.13 -11.72
CA ASP A 282 -13.15 -1.03 -10.28
C ASP A 282 -11.80 -0.43 -9.91
N LYS A 283 -10.84 -0.57 -10.83
CA LYS A 283 -9.49 -0.01 -10.69
C LYS A 283 -9.44 1.50 -10.91
N GLU A 284 -10.47 2.11 -11.53
CA GLU A 284 -10.53 3.57 -11.73
C GLU A 284 -10.51 4.32 -10.40
N SER A 285 -11.16 3.78 -9.36
CA SER A 285 -11.18 4.40 -8.03
C SER A 285 -9.85 4.36 -7.28
N LEU A 286 -8.87 3.58 -7.77
CA LEU A 286 -7.54 3.46 -7.17
C LEU A 286 -6.58 4.56 -7.65
N ILE A 287 -6.92 5.24 -8.74
CA ILE A 287 -6.10 6.33 -9.29
C ILE A 287 -6.00 7.46 -8.24
N ASP A 288 -4.79 7.99 -8.08
CA ASP A 288 -4.43 9.03 -7.11
C ASP A 288 -4.72 8.67 -5.63
N LYS A 289 -4.81 7.36 -5.31
CA LYS A 289 -4.88 6.89 -3.91
C LYS A 289 -3.49 6.50 -3.42
N SER A 290 -3.31 6.56 -2.11
CA SER A 290 -2.08 6.13 -1.43
C SER A 290 -2.32 4.94 -0.51
N LEU A 291 -3.57 4.71 -0.08
CA LEU A 291 -3.94 3.63 0.84
C LEU A 291 -5.20 2.92 0.35
N MET A 292 -5.12 1.61 0.15
CA MET A 292 -6.26 0.73 0.03
C MET A 292 -6.39 -0.07 1.34
N ALA A 293 -7.44 0.24 2.10
CA ALA A 293 -7.66 -0.37 3.39
C ALA A 293 -9.10 -0.82 3.59
N SER A 294 -9.30 -2.11 3.88
CA SER A 294 -10.63 -2.70 4.06
C SER A 294 -10.73 -3.61 5.28
N HIS A 295 -11.85 -3.50 5.98
CA HIS A 295 -12.19 -4.36 7.12
C HIS A 295 -12.52 -5.80 6.72
N GLU A 296 -12.69 -6.04 5.42
CA GLU A 296 -12.95 -7.35 4.85
C GLU A 296 -12.11 -7.54 3.59
N ILE A 297 -11.68 -8.76 3.32
CA ILE A 297 -10.98 -9.12 2.10
C ILE A 297 -11.91 -9.80 1.07
N GLY A 298 -13.13 -10.14 1.47
CA GLY A 298 -14.15 -10.77 0.63
C GLY A 298 -14.19 -12.30 0.76
N GLN A 299 -14.17 -13.00 -0.38
CA GLN A 299 -14.30 -14.46 -0.45
C GLN A 299 -13.04 -15.20 0.07
N SER A 300 -13.23 -16.37 0.67
CA SER A 300 -12.13 -17.22 1.16
C SER A 300 -11.27 -17.84 0.07
N ARG A 301 -11.75 -17.87 -1.18
CA ARG A 301 -10.98 -18.32 -2.35
C ARG A 301 -10.69 -17.12 -3.25
N ILE A 302 -9.42 -16.80 -3.42
CA ILE A 302 -9.01 -15.69 -4.29
C ILE A 302 -8.76 -16.23 -5.70
N GLN A 303 -9.44 -15.64 -6.70
CA GLN A 303 -9.28 -16.05 -8.10
C GLN A 303 -7.91 -15.62 -8.65
N GLU A 304 -7.37 -16.39 -9.60
CA GLU A 304 -6.07 -16.14 -10.23
C GLU A 304 -5.93 -14.71 -10.79
N LYS A 305 -6.98 -14.22 -11.48
CA LYS A 305 -7.03 -12.85 -12.02
C LYS A 305 -6.81 -11.79 -10.94
N ILE A 306 -7.46 -11.95 -9.78
CA ILE A 306 -7.34 -11.03 -8.64
C ILE A 306 -5.92 -11.10 -8.07
N VAL A 307 -5.33 -12.29 -7.96
CA VAL A 307 -3.94 -12.44 -7.49
C VAL A 307 -2.95 -11.79 -8.44
N ASN A 308 -3.17 -11.87 -9.75
CA ASN A 308 -2.35 -11.20 -10.75
C ASN A 308 -2.39 -9.68 -10.59
N ASP A 309 -3.57 -9.08 -10.43
CA ASP A 309 -3.70 -7.64 -10.15
C ASP A 309 -3.08 -7.29 -8.79
N PHE A 310 -3.30 -8.10 -7.75
CA PHE A 310 -2.73 -7.88 -6.42
C PHE A 310 -1.19 -7.89 -6.44
N LYS A 311 -0.57 -8.81 -7.18
CA LYS A 311 0.89 -8.86 -7.36
C LYS A 311 1.44 -7.58 -7.99
N LYS A 312 0.72 -7.01 -8.98
CA LYS A 312 1.10 -5.75 -9.62
C LYS A 312 1.03 -4.58 -8.64
N LEU A 313 -0.05 -4.51 -7.85
CA LEU A 313 -0.20 -3.48 -6.81
C LEU A 313 0.90 -3.59 -5.74
N LEU A 314 1.19 -4.80 -5.27
CA LEU A 314 2.24 -5.06 -4.28
C LEU A 314 3.65 -4.69 -4.78
N SER A 315 3.89 -4.80 -6.09
CA SER A 315 5.20 -4.56 -6.72
C SER A 315 5.31 -3.20 -7.39
N VAL A 316 4.26 -2.37 -7.31
CA VAL A 316 4.21 -1.04 -7.94
C VAL A 316 4.48 -1.11 -9.45
N GLU A 317 3.89 -2.12 -10.11
CA GLU A 317 3.99 -2.30 -11.56
C GLU A 317 2.93 -1.48 -12.31
N SER A 318 3.18 -1.18 -13.59
CA SER A 318 2.17 -0.52 -14.43
C SER A 318 0.96 -1.43 -14.67
N MET A 319 -0.21 -0.82 -14.75
CA MET A 319 -1.44 -1.54 -15.07
C MET A 319 -2.40 -0.69 -15.91
N HIS A 320 -3.13 -1.39 -16.77
CA HIS A 320 -4.21 -0.79 -17.54
C HIS A 320 -5.46 -0.64 -16.67
N VAL A 321 -5.98 0.58 -16.64
CA VAL A 321 -7.19 0.94 -15.91
C VAL A 321 -8.23 1.44 -16.91
N ASP A 322 -9.28 0.64 -17.08
CA ASP A 322 -10.48 1.03 -17.82
C ASP A 322 -11.25 2.09 -17.03
N ARG A 323 -11.67 3.16 -17.71
CA ARG A 323 -12.39 4.28 -17.10
C ARG A 323 -13.77 4.42 -17.72
N LYS A 324 -14.80 4.61 -16.90
CA LYS A 324 -16.19 4.62 -17.41
C LYS A 324 -16.42 5.84 -18.31
N GLY A 325 -16.70 5.58 -19.59
CA GLY A 325 -16.95 6.63 -20.58
C GLY A 325 -15.71 7.45 -20.95
N LYS A 326 -14.50 6.96 -20.64
CA LYS A 326 -13.22 7.62 -20.93
C LYS A 326 -12.23 6.61 -21.52
N THR A 327 -11.17 7.10 -22.15
CA THR A 327 -10.09 6.25 -22.67
C THR A 327 -9.40 5.51 -21.53
N GLN A 328 -9.06 4.24 -21.78
CA GLN A 328 -8.19 3.46 -20.89
C GLN A 328 -6.86 4.19 -20.69
N VAL A 329 -6.29 4.07 -19.50
CA VAL A 329 -4.96 4.61 -19.18
C VAL A 329 -4.06 3.52 -18.65
N GLU A 330 -2.77 3.66 -18.91
CA GLU A 330 -1.73 2.91 -18.22
C GLU A 330 -1.20 3.79 -17.09
N VAL A 331 -1.23 3.26 -15.86
CA VAL A 331 -0.83 3.99 -14.65
C VAL A 331 -0.06 3.06 -13.71
N ILE A 332 0.83 3.64 -12.92
CA ILE A 332 1.49 2.96 -11.80
C ILE A 332 0.70 3.30 -10.53
N LEU A 333 0.22 2.28 -9.82
CA LEU A 333 -0.55 2.45 -8.59
C LEU A 333 0.30 2.10 -7.38
N ASP A 334 0.89 3.12 -6.76
CA ASP A 334 1.70 2.99 -5.56
C ASP A 334 0.82 3.01 -4.29
N LEU A 335 0.14 1.89 -4.03
CA LEU A 335 -0.78 1.73 -2.92
C LEU A 335 -0.15 1.00 -1.74
N LYS A 336 -0.41 1.51 -0.54
CA LYS A 336 -0.27 0.78 0.72
C LYS A 336 -1.51 -0.10 0.90
N LEU A 337 -1.32 -1.39 1.16
CA LEU A 337 -2.40 -2.38 1.14
C LEU A 337 -2.60 -2.99 2.53
N ILE A 338 -3.79 -2.82 3.12
CA ILE A 338 -4.11 -3.33 4.45
C ILE A 338 -5.52 -3.93 4.45
N PHE A 339 -5.63 -5.18 4.85
CA PHE A 339 -6.90 -5.89 4.88
C PHE A 339 -7.09 -6.57 6.23
N SER A 340 -8.33 -6.77 6.64
CA SER A 340 -8.65 -7.73 7.70
C SER A 340 -9.58 -8.83 7.21
N THR A 341 -9.45 -10.00 7.83
CA THR A 341 -10.30 -11.16 7.57
C THR A 341 -10.46 -12.01 8.82
N ASN A 342 -11.60 -12.68 8.93
CA ASN A 342 -11.85 -13.70 9.96
C ASN A 342 -11.69 -15.13 9.39
N ALA A 343 -11.57 -15.27 8.07
CA ALA A 343 -11.43 -16.54 7.38
C ALA A 343 -10.05 -16.66 6.75
N ILE A 344 -9.55 -17.89 6.67
CA ILE A 344 -8.33 -18.22 5.95
C ILE A 344 -8.55 -17.99 4.46
N LEU A 345 -7.60 -17.31 3.82
CA LEU A 345 -7.61 -17.09 2.38
C LEU A 345 -6.80 -18.16 1.68
N ASN A 346 -7.41 -18.79 0.70
CA ASN A 346 -6.77 -19.76 -0.16
C ASN A 346 -6.27 -19.04 -1.41
N PHE A 347 -4.97 -18.80 -1.46
CA PHE A 347 -4.29 -18.35 -2.66
C PHE A 347 -3.97 -19.53 -3.59
N PRO A 348 -3.99 -19.33 -4.91
CA PRO A 348 -3.54 -20.35 -5.85
C PRO A 348 -2.05 -20.70 -5.62
N PRO A 349 -1.69 -22.00 -5.49
CA PRO A 349 -0.31 -22.43 -5.19
C PRO A 349 0.75 -21.91 -6.17
N GLU A 350 0.39 -21.76 -7.44
CA GLU A 350 1.25 -21.21 -8.51
C GLU A 350 1.71 -19.76 -8.27
N HIS A 351 1.11 -19.06 -7.31
CA HIS A 351 1.45 -17.69 -6.96
C HIS A 351 2.12 -17.53 -5.60
N ALA A 352 2.27 -18.62 -4.83
CA ALA A 352 2.84 -18.62 -3.48
C ALA A 352 4.19 -17.88 -3.43
N LYS A 353 5.14 -18.30 -4.28
CA LYS A 353 6.48 -17.70 -4.38
C LYS A 353 6.50 -16.22 -4.73
N ALA A 354 5.54 -15.76 -5.51
CA ALA A 354 5.43 -14.36 -5.87
C ALA A 354 4.85 -13.51 -4.74
N LEU A 355 4.05 -14.09 -3.84
CA LEU A 355 3.41 -13.39 -2.72
C LEU A 355 4.22 -13.44 -1.43
N GLU A 356 5.05 -14.47 -1.23
CA GLU A 356 5.87 -14.73 -0.04
C GLU A 356 6.54 -13.47 0.54
N ARG A 357 7.36 -12.80 -0.28
CA ARG A 357 8.09 -11.60 0.11
C ARG A 357 7.29 -10.32 -0.09
N ARG A 358 5.97 -10.39 -0.29
CA ARG A 358 5.12 -9.23 -0.62
C ARG A 358 3.96 -9.06 0.35
N ILE A 359 3.52 -10.11 1.04
CA ILE A 359 2.43 -10.03 2.02
C ILE A 359 2.88 -10.55 3.38
N ASN A 360 2.26 -10.04 4.43
CA ASN A 360 2.39 -10.56 5.78
C ASN A 360 0.99 -10.86 6.33
N ILE A 361 0.80 -12.10 6.81
CA ILE A 361 -0.40 -12.51 7.54
C ILE A 361 -0.15 -12.29 9.03
N ILE A 362 -0.80 -11.27 9.60
CA ILE A 362 -0.64 -10.89 11.00
C ILE A 362 -1.69 -11.65 11.83
N PRO A 363 -1.28 -12.50 12.79
CA PRO A 363 -2.22 -13.13 13.72
C PRO A 363 -2.73 -12.11 14.74
N CYS A 364 -4.05 -12.05 14.90
CA CYS A 364 -4.74 -11.23 15.89
C CYS A 364 -5.65 -12.14 16.73
N GLU A 365 -5.08 -12.80 17.72
CA GLU A 365 -5.78 -13.84 18.50
C GLU A 365 -6.39 -13.33 19.80
N TYR A 366 -5.90 -12.18 20.29
CA TYR A 366 -6.36 -11.63 21.54
C TYR A 366 -7.85 -11.27 21.47
N TYR A 367 -8.64 -11.79 22.40
CA TYR A 367 -10.04 -11.46 22.51
C TYR A 367 -10.25 -10.33 23.52
N VAL A 368 -10.75 -9.19 23.04
CA VAL A 368 -11.08 -8.04 23.86
C VAL A 368 -12.44 -8.27 24.52
N GLU A 369 -12.43 -8.68 25.79
CA GLU A 369 -13.65 -8.95 26.56
C GLU A 369 -14.55 -7.72 26.70
N LYS A 370 -13.94 -6.56 26.99
CA LYS A 370 -14.62 -5.28 27.14
C LYS A 370 -14.00 -4.25 26.20
N ALA A 371 -14.71 -3.97 25.10
CA ALA A 371 -14.28 -2.98 24.13
C ALA A 371 -14.25 -1.57 24.76
N ASP A 372 -13.12 -0.89 24.63
CA ASP A 372 -13.01 0.53 24.94
C ASP A 372 -13.55 1.35 23.76
N THR A 373 -14.76 1.89 23.91
CA THR A 373 -15.43 2.68 22.88
C THR A 373 -14.72 4.00 22.56
N SER A 374 -13.83 4.46 23.44
CA SER A 374 -13.04 5.70 23.29
C SER A 374 -11.63 5.46 22.77
N LEU A 375 -11.27 4.22 22.44
CA LEU A 375 -9.90 3.87 22.06
C LEU A 375 -9.41 4.61 20.82
N ILE A 376 -10.26 4.78 19.80
CA ILE A 376 -9.91 5.53 18.60
C ILE A 376 -9.59 6.99 18.95
N ASP A 377 -10.41 7.63 19.80
CA ASP A 377 -10.19 9.02 20.23
C ASP A 377 -8.89 9.16 21.03
N LYS A 378 -8.58 8.19 21.89
CA LYS A 378 -7.31 8.13 22.63
C LYS A 378 -6.12 8.01 21.68
N LEU A 379 -6.19 7.12 20.69
CA LEU A 379 -5.14 6.97 19.69
C LEU A 379 -5.01 8.22 18.81
N GLN A 380 -6.12 8.90 18.47
CA GLN A 380 -6.07 10.19 17.77
C GLN A 380 -5.41 11.28 18.61
N SER A 381 -5.62 11.27 19.94
CA SER A 381 -4.98 12.24 20.84
C SER A 381 -3.46 12.05 20.92
N GLU A 382 -2.95 10.83 20.69
CA GLU A 382 -1.51 10.51 20.63
C GLU A 382 -0.95 10.50 19.19
N LYS A 383 -1.74 10.83 18.16
CA LYS A 383 -1.38 10.60 16.76
C LYS A 383 -0.02 11.19 16.36
N LYS A 384 0.29 12.39 16.86
CA LYS A 384 1.57 13.06 16.59
C LYS A 384 2.72 12.29 17.23
N GLU A 385 2.58 11.94 18.50
CA GLU A 385 3.58 11.19 19.27
C GLU A 385 3.77 9.77 18.70
N ILE A 386 2.70 9.15 18.20
CA ILE A 386 2.75 7.87 17.48
C ILE A 386 3.60 8.03 16.22
N PHE A 387 3.37 9.06 15.40
CA PHE A 387 4.19 9.32 14.22
C PHE A 387 5.66 9.51 14.57
N LEU A 388 5.96 10.35 15.57
CA LEU A 388 7.35 10.62 15.99
C LEU A 388 8.07 9.37 16.51
N TYR A 389 7.35 8.49 17.21
CA TYR A 389 7.85 7.17 17.61
C TYR A 389 8.06 6.24 16.41
N LEU A 390 7.10 6.17 15.48
CA LEU A 390 7.22 5.35 14.27
C LEU A 390 8.38 5.83 13.38
N MET A 391 8.65 7.14 13.31
CA MET A 391 9.82 7.66 12.60
C MET A 391 11.14 7.32 13.32
N TYR A 392 11.15 7.24 14.66
CA TYR A 392 12.28 6.66 15.39
C TYR A 392 12.49 5.18 15.02
N VAL A 393 11.42 4.38 14.96
CA VAL A 393 11.50 2.97 14.53
C VAL A 393 12.01 2.86 13.10
N TYR A 394 11.50 3.66 12.17
CA TYR A 394 11.99 3.71 10.79
C TYR A 394 13.48 4.08 10.71
N GLN A 395 13.94 5.02 11.54
CA GLN A 395 15.36 5.34 11.64
C GLN A 395 16.21 4.12 12.02
N GLN A 396 15.73 3.28 12.94
CA GLN A 396 16.44 2.05 13.31
C GLN A 396 16.49 1.06 12.15
N ILE A 397 15.40 0.90 11.39
CA ILE A 397 15.36 0.04 10.19
C ILE A 397 16.43 0.49 9.19
N VAL A 398 16.48 1.78 8.87
CA VAL A 398 17.45 2.34 7.92
C VAL A 398 18.89 2.19 8.42
N LYS A 399 19.13 2.42 9.72
CA LYS A 399 20.46 2.26 10.33
C LYS A 399 20.94 0.81 10.36
N ALA A 400 20.03 -0.14 10.56
CA ALA A 400 20.37 -1.56 10.60
C ALA A 400 20.68 -2.12 9.21
N ASP A 401 20.27 -1.44 8.13
CA ASP A 401 20.45 -1.83 6.72
C ASP A 401 20.08 -3.29 6.45
N ILE A 402 18.97 -3.73 7.05
CA ILE A 402 18.45 -5.08 6.88
C ILE A 402 17.87 -5.27 5.47
N GLU A 403 17.83 -6.51 4.99
CA GLU A 403 17.29 -6.82 3.66
C GLU A 403 15.76 -6.81 3.67
N TYR A 404 15.15 -7.40 4.70
CA TYR A 404 13.71 -7.47 4.89
C TYR A 404 13.36 -7.49 6.39
N LEU A 405 12.11 -7.12 6.70
CA LEU A 405 11.54 -7.24 8.04
C LEU A 405 11.03 -8.66 8.24
N GLU A 406 11.39 -9.29 9.36
CA GLU A 406 11.04 -10.67 9.65
C GLU A 406 10.49 -10.84 11.06
N ASN A 407 9.51 -11.73 11.19
CA ASN A 407 9.03 -12.27 12.46
C ASN A 407 8.67 -13.74 12.19
N SER A 408 9.31 -14.66 12.90
CA SER A 408 9.22 -16.10 12.65
C SER A 408 7.79 -16.60 12.58
N ARG A 409 6.94 -16.15 13.51
CA ARG A 409 5.53 -16.51 13.60
C ARG A 409 4.71 -15.97 12.42
N VAL A 410 4.95 -14.73 12.00
CA VAL A 410 4.30 -14.15 10.82
C VAL A 410 4.74 -14.89 9.56
N THR A 411 6.02 -15.21 9.43
CA THR A 411 6.57 -15.97 8.30
C THR A 411 5.90 -17.34 8.22
N GLU A 412 5.85 -18.08 9.34
CA GLU A 412 5.22 -19.40 9.40
C GLU A 412 3.75 -19.37 8.97
N ILE A 413 2.96 -18.44 9.52
CA ILE A 413 1.53 -18.31 9.17
C ILE A 413 1.36 -17.89 7.71
N THR A 414 2.21 -17.00 7.22
CA THR A 414 2.18 -16.55 5.82
C THR A 414 2.52 -17.69 4.88
N HIS A 415 3.54 -18.49 5.19
CA HIS A 415 3.93 -19.68 4.43
C HIS A 415 2.81 -20.70 4.40
N ASP A 416 2.18 -20.97 5.54
CA ASP A 416 1.04 -21.87 5.61
C ASP A 416 -0.11 -21.36 4.71
N TRP A 417 -0.47 -20.09 4.78
CA TRP A 417 -1.54 -19.50 3.95
C TRP A 417 -1.26 -19.54 2.44
N LEU A 418 -0.01 -19.37 2.06
CA LEU A 418 0.43 -19.46 0.68
C LEU A 418 0.64 -20.91 0.23
N ASN A 419 0.42 -21.89 1.11
CA ASN A 419 0.64 -23.31 0.87
C ASN A 419 2.09 -23.65 0.51
N PHE A 420 3.06 -22.95 1.10
CA PHE A 420 4.46 -23.32 0.99
C PHE A 420 4.74 -24.69 1.60
N GLY A 421 5.54 -25.49 0.88
CA GLY A 421 5.83 -26.86 1.29
C GLY A 421 4.64 -27.81 1.21
N TYR A 422 3.64 -27.55 0.36
CA TYR A 422 2.58 -28.52 0.06
C TYR A 422 2.52 -28.77 -1.45
N GLU A 423 2.69 -30.03 -1.86
CA GLU A 423 2.42 -30.48 -3.23
C GLU A 423 0.99 -31.02 -3.33
N PHE A 424 0.12 -30.29 -4.03
CA PHE A 424 -1.25 -30.70 -4.29
C PHE A 424 -1.36 -31.55 -5.56
N VAL A 425 -2.31 -32.48 -5.56
CA VAL A 425 -2.59 -33.36 -6.69
C VAL A 425 -3.84 -32.88 -7.42
N SER A 426 -3.86 -33.03 -8.75
CA SER A 426 -5.02 -32.67 -9.56
C SER A 426 -6.20 -33.58 -9.20
N SER A 427 -7.23 -33.02 -8.56
CA SER A 427 -8.43 -33.76 -8.17
C SER A 427 -9.67 -32.92 -8.40
N ARG A 428 -10.66 -33.49 -9.11
CA ARG A 428 -11.99 -32.87 -9.30
C ARG A 428 -12.91 -33.08 -8.09
N SER A 429 -12.60 -34.05 -7.24
CA SER A 429 -13.45 -34.46 -6.11
C SER A 429 -12.98 -33.93 -4.76
N VAL A 430 -11.75 -33.42 -4.65
CA VAL A 430 -11.14 -33.00 -3.38
C VAL A 430 -10.53 -31.61 -3.53
N SER A 431 -11.00 -30.66 -2.72
CA SER A 431 -10.49 -29.28 -2.69
C SER A 431 -9.06 -29.23 -2.14
N ASN A 432 -8.27 -28.22 -2.53
CA ASN A 432 -6.93 -28.00 -1.96
C ASN A 432 -6.97 -27.86 -0.44
N ALA A 433 -8.04 -27.31 0.13
CA ALA A 433 -8.23 -27.22 1.58
C ALA A 433 -8.28 -28.62 2.23
N ASN A 434 -9.03 -29.56 1.65
CA ASN A 434 -9.09 -30.93 2.16
C ASN A 434 -7.78 -31.70 1.90
N GLN A 435 -7.11 -31.44 0.77
CA GLN A 435 -5.78 -32.01 0.50
C GLN A 435 -4.75 -31.50 1.51
N LYS A 436 -4.76 -30.20 1.85
CA LYS A 436 -3.88 -29.60 2.86
C LYS A 436 -4.14 -30.17 4.24
N ALA A 437 -5.41 -30.27 4.65
CA ALA A 437 -5.78 -30.90 5.91
C ALA A 437 -5.28 -32.35 5.98
N CYS A 438 -5.39 -33.09 4.88
CA CYS A 438 -4.86 -34.46 4.76
C CYS A 438 -3.33 -34.49 4.92
N ILE A 439 -2.58 -33.61 4.25
CA ILE A 439 -1.12 -33.52 4.41
C ILE A 439 -0.73 -33.17 5.86
N ASN A 440 -1.45 -32.26 6.51
CA ASN A 440 -1.19 -31.92 7.91
C ASN A 440 -1.50 -33.05 8.88
N LEU A 441 -2.60 -33.77 8.67
CA LEU A 441 -2.90 -34.96 9.44
C LEU A 441 -1.82 -36.04 9.24
N LEU A 442 -1.39 -36.25 8.00
CA LEU A 442 -0.26 -37.13 7.69
C LEU A 442 1.02 -36.71 8.43
N ARG A 443 1.37 -35.42 8.43
CA ARG A 443 2.53 -34.89 9.17
C ARG A 443 2.45 -35.16 10.67
N LYS A 444 1.25 -35.07 11.26
CA LYS A 444 1.04 -35.33 12.69
C LYS A 444 1.10 -36.83 13.03
N LEU A 445 0.59 -37.67 12.15
CA LEU A 445 0.49 -39.12 12.37
C LEU A 445 1.80 -39.87 12.06
N ILE A 446 2.66 -39.31 11.22
CA ILE A 446 3.89 -39.96 10.76
C ILE A 446 5.05 -39.51 11.65
N GLU A 447 5.56 -40.41 12.48
CA GLU A 447 6.85 -40.25 13.15
C GLU A 447 8.01 -40.63 12.21
N ILE A 448 9.02 -39.77 12.09
CA ILE A 448 10.24 -40.08 11.33
C ILE A 448 11.11 -40.99 12.20
N LYS A 449 10.91 -42.31 12.10
CA LYS A 449 11.74 -43.34 12.71
C LYS A 449 12.12 -44.38 11.66
N SER A 450 13.43 -44.61 11.50
CA SER A 450 13.95 -45.62 10.58
C SER A 450 13.37 -47.01 10.89
N GLY A 451 12.89 -47.72 9.87
CA GLY A 451 12.28 -49.05 10.01
C GLY A 451 10.78 -49.05 10.41
N SER A 452 10.17 -47.89 10.64
CA SER A 452 8.74 -47.81 10.94
C SER A 452 7.89 -48.07 9.69
N ARG A 453 6.82 -48.84 9.84
CA ARG A 453 5.87 -49.16 8.77
C ARG A 453 4.43 -48.86 9.17
N ILE A 454 3.65 -48.35 8.23
CA ILE A 454 2.22 -48.04 8.44
C ILE A 454 1.38 -48.81 7.42
N LYS A 455 0.41 -49.58 7.90
CA LYS A 455 -0.51 -50.34 7.05
C LYS A 455 -1.41 -49.39 6.24
N VAL A 456 -1.40 -49.51 4.92
CA VAL A 456 -2.10 -48.58 4.01
C VAL A 456 -3.60 -48.51 4.31
N SER A 457 -4.24 -49.65 4.57
CA SER A 457 -5.68 -49.71 4.85
C SER A 457 -6.07 -49.02 6.16
N GLU A 458 -5.20 -49.06 7.16
CA GLU A 458 -5.45 -48.47 8.47
C GLU A 458 -5.26 -46.95 8.42
N LEU A 459 -4.19 -46.48 7.78
CA LEU A 459 -3.97 -45.06 7.53
C LEU A 459 -5.10 -44.44 6.71
N ASN A 460 -5.53 -45.11 5.64
CA ASN A 460 -6.66 -44.66 4.82
C ASN A 460 -7.96 -44.58 5.62
N LYS A 461 -8.18 -45.51 6.57
CA LYS A 461 -9.37 -45.50 7.42
C LYS A 461 -9.35 -44.27 8.35
N VAL A 462 -8.24 -44.04 9.05
CA VAL A 462 -8.07 -42.89 9.96
C VAL A 462 -8.26 -41.57 9.22
N ILE A 463 -7.61 -41.39 8.06
CA ILE A 463 -7.73 -40.16 7.28
C ILE A 463 -9.15 -39.96 6.73
N ASN A 464 -9.82 -41.04 6.30
CA ASN A 464 -11.17 -40.94 5.74
C ASN A 464 -12.23 -40.67 6.82
N GLU A 465 -12.02 -41.15 8.05
CA GLU A 465 -12.84 -40.82 9.22
C GLU A 465 -12.82 -39.31 9.52
N GLU A 466 -11.70 -38.64 9.28
CA GLU A 466 -11.55 -37.20 9.53
C GLU A 466 -11.85 -36.29 8.32
N ILE A 467 -11.35 -36.61 7.12
CA ILE A 467 -11.23 -35.64 6.00
C ILE A 467 -12.01 -36.07 4.74
N LYS A 468 -12.68 -37.23 4.75
CA LYS A 468 -13.48 -37.76 3.61
C LYS A 468 -12.76 -37.65 2.25
N VAL A 469 -11.56 -38.21 2.18
CA VAL A 469 -10.71 -38.21 0.97
C VAL A 469 -10.61 -39.64 0.42
N SER A 470 -10.63 -39.80 -0.90
CA SER A 470 -10.48 -41.14 -1.50
C SER A 470 -9.07 -41.70 -1.28
N SER A 471 -8.97 -43.03 -1.11
CA SER A 471 -7.69 -43.72 -0.93
C SER A 471 -6.69 -43.45 -2.06
N GLN A 472 -7.17 -43.21 -3.28
CA GLN A 472 -6.33 -42.85 -4.43
C GLN A 472 -5.70 -41.46 -4.26
N VAL A 473 -6.46 -40.48 -3.78
CA VAL A 473 -5.94 -39.13 -3.53
C VAL A 473 -4.96 -39.15 -2.35
N ILE A 474 -5.26 -39.90 -1.28
CA ILE A 474 -4.33 -40.09 -0.15
C ILE A 474 -3.00 -40.67 -0.64
N LYS A 475 -3.04 -41.72 -1.47
CA LYS A 475 -1.83 -42.33 -2.06
C LYS A 475 -1.02 -41.31 -2.87
N GLN A 476 -1.67 -40.52 -3.72
CA GLN A 476 -0.99 -39.51 -4.54
C GLN A 476 -0.38 -38.39 -3.68
N LEU A 477 -1.07 -37.94 -2.63
CA LEU A 477 -0.57 -36.92 -1.70
C LEU A 477 0.65 -37.40 -0.93
N ILE A 478 0.63 -38.65 -0.45
CA ILE A 478 1.77 -39.30 0.19
C ILE A 478 2.96 -39.34 -0.78
N GLN A 479 2.75 -39.82 -2.01
CA GLN A 479 3.81 -39.89 -3.02
C GLN A 479 4.36 -38.52 -3.43
N ALA A 480 3.54 -37.46 -3.39
CA ALA A 480 3.96 -36.11 -3.72
C ALA A 480 4.77 -35.46 -2.58
N ASN A 481 4.38 -35.66 -1.32
CA ASN A 481 4.91 -34.89 -0.18
C ASN A 481 5.88 -35.67 0.74
N PHE A 482 5.98 -36.99 0.60
CA PHE A 482 6.79 -37.83 1.47
C PHE A 482 7.73 -38.72 0.64
N ASP A 483 8.94 -38.93 1.14
CA ASP A 483 9.85 -39.96 0.67
C ASP A 483 9.22 -41.28 1.09
N THR A 484 8.86 -42.11 0.12
CA THR A 484 8.00 -43.27 0.39
C THR A 484 8.40 -44.45 -0.44
N GLN A 485 8.33 -45.63 0.18
CA GLN A 485 8.28 -46.92 -0.52
C GLN A 485 7.03 -47.67 -0.09
N THR A 486 6.44 -48.43 -1.01
CA THR A 486 5.37 -49.38 -0.70
C THR A 486 5.95 -50.79 -0.77
N LYS A 487 5.80 -51.59 0.27
CA LYS A 487 6.10 -53.04 0.22
C LYS A 487 4.88 -53.86 0.63
N LEU A 488 4.78 -55.04 0.04
CA LEU A 488 3.78 -56.03 0.38
C LEU A 488 4.31 -56.90 1.53
N TYR A 489 3.58 -56.97 2.65
CA TYR A 489 3.85 -57.92 3.72
C TYR A 489 2.56 -58.63 4.11
N ASN A 490 2.59 -59.97 4.17
CA ASN A 490 1.45 -60.81 4.56
C ASN A 490 0.16 -60.48 3.78
N GLY A 491 0.28 -60.19 2.48
CA GLY A 491 -0.85 -59.86 1.60
C GLY A 491 -1.44 -58.45 1.78
N TYR A 492 -0.78 -57.57 2.54
CA TYR A 492 -1.20 -56.18 2.73
C TYR A 492 -0.09 -55.20 2.33
N ASP A 493 -0.47 -54.06 1.77
CA ASP A 493 0.45 -52.96 1.47
C ASP A 493 0.80 -52.17 2.72
N TYR A 494 2.09 -51.87 2.87
CA TYR A 494 2.64 -51.00 3.91
C TYR A 494 3.43 -49.86 3.27
N TRP A 495 3.28 -48.68 3.86
CA TRP A 495 4.21 -47.57 3.64
C TRP A 495 5.42 -47.73 4.56
N ILE A 496 6.62 -47.54 4.03
CA ILE A 496 7.89 -47.59 4.78
C ILE A 496 8.69 -46.34 4.48
N ASP A 497 9.51 -45.95 5.46
CA ASP A 497 10.46 -44.85 5.37
C ASP A 497 9.81 -43.52 4.98
N LEU A 498 8.63 -43.25 5.55
CA LEU A 498 7.82 -42.04 5.38
C LEU A 498 8.54 -40.78 5.93
N GLY A 499 9.67 -40.43 5.35
CA GLY A 499 10.36 -39.15 5.57
C GLY A 499 9.62 -38.04 4.82
N TRP A 500 9.64 -36.82 5.33
CA TRP A 500 9.10 -35.70 4.57
C TRP A 500 10.03 -35.39 3.38
N LYS A 501 9.50 -35.25 2.15
CA LYS A 501 10.34 -34.86 1.00
C LYS A 501 10.90 -33.48 1.30
N GLU A 502 12.22 -33.40 1.49
CA GLU A 502 12.92 -32.16 1.77
C GLU A 502 12.92 -31.24 0.54
N ALA A 503 11.76 -30.67 0.19
CA ALA A 503 11.67 -29.57 -0.74
C ALA A 503 12.32 -28.34 -0.07
N ASN A 504 13.63 -28.19 -0.29
CA ASN A 504 14.49 -27.10 0.18
C ASN A 504 14.47 -26.90 1.71
N LYS A 505 15.38 -27.59 2.40
CA LYS A 505 15.82 -27.44 3.81
C LYS A 505 16.00 -26.01 4.38
N LYS A 506 15.76 -24.94 3.60
CA LYS A 506 15.95 -23.54 4.02
C LYS A 506 14.65 -22.74 4.21
N GLU A 507 13.49 -23.20 3.76
CA GLU A 507 12.26 -22.37 3.69
C GLU A 507 11.12 -22.80 4.64
N ILE A 508 11.34 -23.87 5.43
CA ILE A 508 10.40 -24.32 6.47
C ILE A 508 11.15 -24.23 7.80
N HIS A 509 10.80 -23.26 8.64
CA HIS A 509 11.19 -23.30 10.03
C HIS A 509 10.52 -24.52 10.67
N ASP A 510 11.31 -25.34 11.37
CA ASP A 510 10.87 -26.58 12.00
C ASP A 510 9.58 -26.37 12.81
N ILE A 511 8.47 -26.95 12.32
CA ILE A 511 7.21 -27.09 13.07
C ILE A 511 7.40 -28.12 14.21
N SER A 512 8.57 -28.73 14.33
CA SER A 512 8.86 -29.74 15.34
C SER A 512 9.49 -29.13 16.59
N GLU A 513 8.68 -28.59 17.49
CA GLU A 513 8.92 -28.80 18.92
C GLU A 513 7.61 -28.66 19.72
N LYS A 514 7.06 -29.84 20.10
CA LYS A 514 6.10 -30.04 21.21
C LYS A 514 4.58 -29.89 20.97
N ASP A 515 4.04 -30.43 19.88
CA ASP A 515 2.61 -30.78 19.86
C ASP A 515 2.41 -32.29 19.83
N ASN A 516 2.09 -32.83 21.02
CA ASN A 516 1.53 -34.16 21.31
C ASN A 516 1.42 -35.09 20.10
N ILE A 517 2.50 -35.85 19.87
CA ILE A 517 2.52 -36.95 18.92
C ILE A 517 1.49 -37.98 19.40
N ILE A 518 0.41 -38.14 18.64
CA ILE A 518 -0.42 -39.34 18.73
C ILE A 518 0.31 -40.36 17.88
N SER A 519 1.21 -41.13 18.49
CA SER A 519 1.77 -42.31 17.85
C SER A 519 0.61 -43.25 17.57
N LEU A 520 0.44 -43.68 16.33
CA LEU A 520 -0.31 -44.90 16.07
C LEU A 520 0.42 -46.01 16.86
N ASP A 521 -0.23 -46.54 17.91
CA ASP A 521 0.27 -47.60 18.81
C ASP A 521 0.63 -48.94 18.10
N LYS A 522 0.64 -48.94 16.77
CA LYS A 522 1.00 -50.07 15.90
C LYS A 522 2.18 -49.75 14.98
N ASN A 523 3.15 -48.95 15.43
CA ASN A 523 4.49 -49.06 14.84
C ASN A 523 5.04 -50.43 15.24
N GLU A 524 4.85 -51.42 14.36
CA GLU A 524 5.46 -52.73 14.53
C GLU A 524 6.97 -52.59 14.34
N ASN A 525 7.71 -52.49 15.44
CA ASN A 525 9.14 -52.74 15.45
C ASN A 525 9.36 -54.24 15.34
N ILE A 526 10.04 -54.69 14.29
CA ILE A 526 10.55 -56.05 14.19
C ILE A 526 12.07 -55.98 14.35
N THR A 527 12.58 -56.64 15.38
CA THR A 527 13.94 -57.19 15.39
C THR A 527 14.01 -58.28 14.34
N ASP A 528 15.00 -58.20 13.44
CA ASP A 528 15.29 -59.19 12.39
C ASP A 528 14.97 -60.61 12.85
N ASP A 529 13.94 -61.22 12.26
CA ASP A 529 13.82 -62.67 12.19
C ASP A 529 13.02 -63.06 10.94
N GLU A 530 13.64 -63.97 10.20
CA GLU A 530 13.16 -64.74 9.04
C GLU A 530 13.05 -63.98 7.71
N ALA A 531 14.22 -63.76 7.11
CA ALA A 531 14.38 -64.02 5.68
C ALA A 531 13.90 -65.46 5.41
N LEU A 532 12.75 -65.60 4.75
CA LEU A 532 12.43 -66.84 4.06
C LEU A 532 13.14 -66.78 2.70
N ASP A 533 14.27 -67.48 2.62
CA ASP A 533 14.98 -67.77 1.39
C ASP A 533 14.04 -68.48 0.40
N GLU A 534 13.81 -67.85 -0.76
CA GLU A 534 13.28 -68.54 -1.95
C GLU A 534 14.40 -69.40 -2.56
N GLU A 535 14.74 -70.52 -1.91
CA GLU A 535 15.46 -71.62 -2.55
C GLU A 535 14.75 -72.93 -2.21
N ASN A 536 13.86 -73.34 -3.11
CA ASN A 536 13.51 -74.72 -3.51
C ASN A 536 12.07 -74.77 -4.04
N LEU A 537 11.91 -74.31 -5.29
CA LEU A 537 10.86 -74.83 -6.16
C LEU A 537 11.56 -75.58 -7.28
N ASP A 538 11.60 -76.90 -7.13
CA ASP A 538 11.95 -77.88 -8.14
C ASP A 538 11.32 -77.53 -9.50
N PHE A 539 12.18 -77.36 -10.50
CA PHE A 539 11.78 -77.45 -11.90
C PHE A 539 12.41 -78.72 -12.47
N ASP A 540 11.66 -79.81 -12.39
CA ASP A 540 11.85 -80.98 -13.26
C ASP A 540 11.61 -80.52 -14.71
N TRP A 541 12.70 -80.39 -15.47
CA TRP A 541 12.64 -80.32 -16.92
C TRP A 541 12.91 -81.73 -17.46
N GLU A 542 11.83 -82.47 -17.74
CA GLU A 542 11.90 -83.60 -18.66
C GLU A 542 12.14 -83.06 -20.08
N ASP A 543 13.19 -83.58 -20.69
CA ASP A 543 13.53 -83.49 -22.10
C ASP A 543 12.35 -83.92 -22.97
N PHE A 544 11.99 -83.08 -23.95
CA PHE A 544 11.42 -83.56 -25.20
C PHE A 544 12.13 -82.90 -26.36
N ASP A 545 12.97 -83.73 -26.96
CA ASP A 545 13.52 -83.60 -28.30
C ASP A 545 12.41 -83.61 -29.38
N ASP A 546 12.81 -82.99 -30.51
CA ASP A 546 12.50 -83.32 -31.89
C ASP A 546 11.25 -82.79 -32.63
N GLU A 547 11.62 -82.16 -33.78
CA GLU A 547 10.93 -81.80 -35.03
C GLU A 547 10.12 -80.48 -35.15
#